data_AF-A0A1G3HFC4-F1
#
_entry.id   AF-A0A1G3HFC4-F1
#
_cell.length_a   1.000
_cell.length_b   1.000
_cell.length_c   1.000
_cell.angle_alpha   90.00
_cell.angle_beta   90.00
_cell.angle_gamma   90.00
#
_symmetry.space_group_name_H-M   'P 1'
#
loop_
_entity.id
_entity.type
_entity.pdbx_description
1 polymer ?
#
loop_
_entity_poly.entity_id
_entity_poly.type
_entity_poly.pdbx_seq_one_letter_code
_entity_poly.pdbx_strand_id
1 'polypeptide(L)'
;MATLSSPNANADVDPAVVAAAWFAHFAVSSLAAMPREEALPARPLAVLAAFAAIALAEGRTLVILAPDDQQLPEISNALDLAIRPLCLVLPAADFAARIALRATLSLMKSRLARNCEDDQAAAWQRQRERIAQNEALWQEAHQWVARNDRSEWPEQVADLFPARILPIAAYRRLRQKNSDITLLYRCDAPPELIAPPGSLLRVGVRAAGARDRSITVADVELQLQMELAQLTQDVAELELELATAQAEVGEFTRRYYELVGRRMVELDAIQARLARQEAQHAPDNPGIRAEAQEKQEKAERSAHEGARFEQASADEPTEFRPSADVKRLFRQIAQKIHPDRAQDEADRSWRTRLMSEANRAYRAGDAAALHEVAALWQEGRRDAPAGKVTVSSAPTLVRQVEGMRGRLLAIERELQKLFGSRLYELFIAARQARRQGRDLLAEMAEKLEGTIKQLSQQLAAND
;
A
#
# COMPACT_ATOMS: atom_id res chain seq x y z
N MET A 1 54.98 34.23 -0.86
CA MET A 1 53.53 34.50 -0.71
C MET A 1 52.79 33.25 -1.15
N ALA A 2 52.51 32.35 -0.21
CA ALA A 2 51.72 31.15 -0.46
C ALA A 2 50.24 31.51 -0.23
N THR A 3 49.45 31.51 -1.30
CA THR A 3 48.00 31.61 -1.24
C THR A 3 47.45 30.27 -0.75
N LEU A 4 46.98 30.26 0.48
CA LEU A 4 46.17 29.19 1.05
C LEU A 4 44.86 29.09 0.26
N SER A 5 44.73 28.07 -0.58
CA SER A 5 43.44 27.61 -1.07
C SER A 5 42.63 27.08 0.12
N SER A 6 41.60 27.81 0.50
CA SER A 6 40.56 27.30 1.40
C SER A 6 39.96 26.02 0.82
N PRO A 7 39.87 24.92 1.59
CA PRO A 7 39.17 23.74 1.12
C PRO A 7 37.67 24.06 1.04
N ASN A 8 37.07 23.75 -0.10
CA ASN A 8 35.65 23.92 -0.38
C ASN A 8 34.86 22.92 0.48
N ALA A 9 34.55 23.29 1.72
CA ALA A 9 33.81 22.48 2.68
C ALA A 9 32.30 22.55 2.38
N ASN A 10 31.88 21.88 1.31
CA ASN A 10 30.51 21.38 1.16
C ASN A 10 30.62 19.98 0.55
N ALA A 11 31.25 19.08 1.32
CA ALA A 11 31.15 17.66 1.07
C ALA A 11 29.66 17.26 1.14
N ASP A 12 29.23 16.36 0.27
CA ASP A 12 27.87 15.82 0.21
C ASP A 12 27.57 15.00 1.48
N VAL A 13 27.28 15.71 2.59
CA VAL A 13 26.99 15.11 3.90
C VAL A 13 25.80 14.17 3.76
N ASP A 14 25.92 12.97 4.32
CA ASP A 14 24.83 12.00 4.36
C ASP A 14 23.55 12.61 4.98
N PRO A 15 22.41 12.58 4.27
CA PRO A 15 21.14 13.08 4.77
C PRO A 15 20.75 12.54 6.14
N ALA A 16 21.13 11.31 6.47
CA ALA A 16 20.84 10.70 7.77
C ALA A 16 21.57 11.40 8.92
N VAL A 17 22.81 11.86 8.70
CA VAL A 17 23.62 12.57 9.69
C VAL A 17 23.02 13.95 9.97
N VAL A 18 22.62 14.67 8.92
CA VAL A 18 21.96 15.97 9.05
C VAL A 18 20.64 15.83 9.81
N ALA A 19 19.83 14.82 9.44
CA ALA A 19 18.57 14.53 10.11
C ALA A 19 18.75 14.20 11.60
N ALA A 20 19.75 13.39 11.96
CA ALA A 20 20.06 13.08 13.35
C ALA A 20 20.48 14.32 14.15
N ALA A 21 21.27 15.22 13.55
CA ALA A 21 21.66 16.48 14.17
C ALA A 21 20.47 17.43 14.40
N TRP A 22 19.52 17.47 13.47
CA TRP A 22 18.25 18.18 13.66
C TRP A 22 17.43 17.54 14.78
N PHE A 23 17.32 16.22 14.82
CA PHE A 23 16.52 15.51 15.80
C PHE A 23 17.07 15.63 17.24
N ALA A 24 18.39 15.60 17.41
CA ALA A 24 19.04 15.71 18.72
C ALA A 24 18.64 16.99 19.49
N HIS A 25 18.19 18.03 18.77
CA HIS A 25 17.63 19.24 19.38
C HIS A 25 16.43 18.96 20.28
N PHE A 26 15.53 18.08 19.82
CA PHE A 26 14.26 17.78 20.46
C PHE A 26 14.41 16.80 21.62
N ALA A 27 15.58 16.17 21.76
CA ALA A 27 15.93 15.33 22.90
C ALA A 27 16.33 16.15 24.14
N VAL A 28 16.74 17.41 23.96
CA VAL A 28 17.12 18.32 25.06
C VAL A 28 15.92 19.18 25.41
N SER A 29 15.53 19.23 26.69
CA SER A 29 14.46 20.12 27.16
C SER A 29 14.85 21.59 26.96
N SER A 30 14.47 22.16 25.82
CA SER A 30 14.65 23.58 25.51
C SER A 30 13.38 24.35 25.90
N LEU A 31 13.55 25.38 26.73
CA LEU A 31 12.48 26.32 27.08
C LEU A 31 12.31 27.43 26.01
N ALA A 32 13.09 27.40 24.93
CA ALA A 32 13.03 28.42 23.89
C ALA A 32 11.72 28.33 23.10
N ALA A 33 10.97 29.44 23.07
CA ALA A 33 9.74 29.58 22.29
C ALA A 33 10.00 29.84 20.79
N MET A 34 11.25 30.20 20.42
CA MET A 34 11.61 30.54 19.06
C MET A 34 11.97 29.29 18.23
N PRO A 35 11.63 29.28 16.94
CA PRO A 35 11.93 28.17 16.06
C PRO A 35 13.45 28.00 15.90
N ARG A 36 13.94 26.76 15.92
CA ARG A 36 15.30 26.48 15.46
C ARG A 36 15.35 26.72 13.95
N GLU A 37 16.33 27.49 13.49
CA GLU A 37 16.48 27.82 12.07
C GLU A 37 17.61 27.01 11.45
N GLU A 38 17.32 26.33 10.35
CA GLU A 38 18.28 25.55 9.58
C GLU A 38 18.27 26.00 8.12
N ALA A 39 19.46 26.13 7.53
CA ALA A 39 19.60 26.38 6.11
C ALA A 39 19.09 25.19 5.29
N LEU A 40 18.72 25.43 4.04
CA LEU A 40 18.30 24.35 3.15
C LEU A 40 19.52 23.47 2.80
N PRO A 41 19.54 22.17 3.15
CA PRO A 41 20.66 21.29 2.83
C PRO A 41 20.68 20.93 1.33
N ALA A 42 21.78 20.34 0.85
CA ALA A 42 21.95 19.98 -0.56
C ALA A 42 20.88 18.98 -1.07
N ARG A 43 20.47 18.04 -0.21
CA ARG A 43 19.44 17.01 -0.50
C ARG A 43 18.25 17.15 0.47
N PRO A 44 17.42 18.21 0.35
CA PRO A 44 16.43 18.55 1.38
C PRO A 44 15.36 17.48 1.58
N LEU A 45 14.84 16.90 0.50
CA LEU A 45 13.80 15.87 0.58
C LEU A 45 14.30 14.58 1.26
N ALA A 46 15.56 14.19 1.01
CA ALA A 46 16.16 13.03 1.65
C ALA A 46 16.37 13.25 3.15
N VAL A 47 16.79 14.46 3.55
CA VAL A 47 16.93 14.83 4.97
C VAL A 47 15.56 14.85 5.66
N LEU A 48 14.52 15.39 5.03
CA LEU A 48 13.15 15.36 5.57
C LEU A 48 12.64 13.94 5.79
N ALA A 49 12.86 13.05 4.82
CA ALA A 49 12.47 11.65 4.93
C ALA A 49 13.17 10.94 6.11
N ALA A 50 14.49 11.14 6.23
CA ALA A 50 15.27 10.59 7.34
C ALA A 50 14.84 11.17 8.70
N PHE A 51 14.60 12.48 8.77
CA PHE A 51 14.14 13.16 9.99
C PHE A 51 12.77 12.62 10.45
N ALA A 52 11.83 12.47 9.53
CA ALA A 52 10.52 11.90 9.84
C ALA A 52 10.62 10.45 10.33
N ALA A 53 11.48 9.63 9.71
CA ALA A 53 11.72 8.26 10.15
C ALA A 53 12.26 8.20 11.60
N ILE A 54 13.23 9.05 11.94
CA ILE A 54 13.78 9.16 13.30
C ILE A 54 12.68 9.56 14.29
N ALA A 55 11.90 10.59 13.98
CA ALA A 55 10.84 11.07 14.88
C ALA A 55 9.81 9.96 15.19
N LEU A 56 9.35 9.24 14.17
CA LEU A 56 8.39 8.15 14.35
C LEU A 56 8.99 6.95 15.11
N ALA A 57 10.26 6.62 14.88
CA ALA A 57 10.95 5.56 15.60
C ALA A 57 11.07 5.85 17.12
N GLU A 58 11.23 7.13 17.48
CA GLU A 58 11.24 7.62 18.87
C GLU A 58 9.84 7.88 19.45
N GLY A 59 8.77 7.57 18.69
CA GLY A 59 7.39 7.73 19.12
C GLY A 59 6.89 9.18 19.16
N ARG A 60 7.58 10.11 18.48
CA ARG A 60 7.16 11.50 18.34
C ARG A 60 6.19 11.67 17.18
N THR A 61 5.19 12.52 17.37
CA THR A 61 4.29 12.98 16.30
C THR A 61 4.88 14.17 15.55
N LEU A 62 4.69 14.21 14.24
CA LEU A 62 5.31 15.18 13.34
C LEU A 62 4.30 15.85 12.42
N VAL A 63 4.33 17.18 12.35
CA VAL A 63 3.61 17.96 11.33
C VAL A 63 4.63 18.69 10.45
N ILE A 64 4.58 18.47 9.14
CA ILE A 64 5.35 19.19 8.13
C ILE A 64 4.42 20.17 7.42
N LEU A 65 4.70 21.47 7.55
CA LEU A 65 3.97 22.53 6.87
C LEU A 65 4.73 23.03 5.64
N ALA A 66 4.03 23.06 4.51
CA ALA A 66 4.48 23.66 3.26
C ALA A 66 3.70 24.97 2.97
N PRO A 67 4.23 25.89 2.16
CA PRO A 67 3.51 27.13 1.83
C PRO A 67 2.20 26.86 1.08
N ASP A 68 2.19 25.87 0.18
CA ASP A 68 1.09 25.50 -0.71
C ASP A 68 1.21 24.03 -1.16
N ASP A 69 0.28 23.58 -2.00
CA ASP A 69 0.21 22.21 -2.52
C ASP A 69 1.36 21.84 -3.47
N GLN A 70 2.13 22.81 -3.99
CA GLN A 70 3.11 22.55 -5.04
C GLN A 70 4.25 21.63 -4.56
N GLN A 71 4.62 21.73 -3.29
CA GLN A 71 5.72 20.94 -2.70
C GLN A 71 5.25 19.58 -2.14
N LEU A 72 3.94 19.37 -1.97
CA LEU A 72 3.39 18.16 -1.35
C LEU A 72 3.77 16.87 -2.08
N PRO A 73 3.67 16.76 -3.42
CA PRO A 73 4.04 15.54 -4.13
C PRO A 73 5.51 15.16 -3.95
N GLU A 74 6.41 16.13 -3.98
CA GLU A 74 7.85 15.88 -3.81
C GLU A 74 8.19 15.43 -2.37
N ILE A 75 7.61 16.09 -1.36
CA ILE A 75 7.76 15.68 0.04
C ILE A 75 7.14 14.29 0.23
N SER A 76 5.91 14.08 -0.22
CA SER A 76 5.20 12.80 -0.13
C SER A 76 6.01 11.65 -0.76
N ASN A 77 6.52 11.84 -1.98
CA ASN A 77 7.35 10.85 -2.67
C ASN A 77 8.64 10.51 -1.91
N ALA A 78 9.27 11.51 -1.29
CA ALA A 78 10.47 11.28 -0.49
C ALA A 78 10.18 10.48 0.79
N LEU A 79 8.99 10.68 1.37
CA LEU A 79 8.52 10.05 2.60
C LEU A 79 7.86 8.67 2.35
N ASP A 80 7.58 8.33 1.09
CA ASP A 80 6.78 7.20 0.62
C ASP A 80 7.31 5.82 1.04
N LEU A 81 8.63 5.64 1.13
CA LEU A 81 9.25 4.37 1.54
C LEU A 81 9.43 4.26 3.06
N ALA A 82 9.68 5.38 3.74
CA ALA A 82 10.08 5.37 5.15
C ALA A 82 8.89 5.44 6.10
N ILE A 83 7.85 6.19 5.73
CA ILE A 83 6.78 6.53 6.68
C ILE A 83 5.36 6.41 6.11
N ARG A 84 5.15 6.17 4.82
CA ARG A 84 3.80 5.89 4.31
C ARG A 84 3.41 4.44 4.64
N PRO A 85 2.17 4.15 5.11
CA PRO A 85 1.02 5.03 5.32
C PRO A 85 0.86 5.67 6.71
N LEU A 86 1.89 5.65 7.56
CA LEU A 86 1.87 6.36 8.85
C LEU A 86 1.84 7.90 8.70
N CYS A 87 2.04 8.37 7.46
CA CYS A 87 1.98 9.77 7.10
C CYS A 87 0.70 10.11 6.33
N LEU A 88 -0.05 11.07 6.84
CA LEU A 88 -1.20 11.67 6.18
C LEU A 88 -0.77 12.87 5.33
N VAL A 89 -1.02 12.82 4.03
CA VAL A 89 -0.85 13.97 3.13
C VAL A 89 -2.22 14.54 2.78
N LEU A 90 -2.50 15.78 3.19
CA LEU A 90 -3.76 16.45 2.84
C LEU A 90 -3.48 17.74 2.06
N PRO A 91 -3.77 17.76 0.75
CA PRO A 91 -3.79 18.99 -0.04
C PRO A 91 -4.81 20.02 0.48
N ALA A 92 -4.67 21.28 0.06
CA ALA A 92 -5.58 22.36 0.43
C ALA A 92 -6.97 22.22 -0.20
N ALA A 93 -7.06 21.59 -1.38
CA ALA A 93 -8.32 21.40 -2.07
C ALA A 93 -9.13 20.25 -1.45
N ASP A 94 -10.39 20.51 -1.05
CA ASP A 94 -11.23 19.56 -0.29
C ASP A 94 -11.39 18.22 -1.02
N PHE A 95 -11.64 18.25 -2.34
CA PHE A 95 -11.81 17.03 -3.12
C PHE A 95 -10.51 16.19 -3.16
N ALA A 96 -9.34 16.82 -3.30
CA ALA A 96 -8.05 16.14 -3.35
C ALA A 96 -7.67 15.57 -1.98
N ALA A 97 -7.97 16.32 -0.92
CA ALA A 97 -7.83 15.85 0.46
C ALA A 97 -8.67 14.60 0.72
N ARG A 98 -9.90 14.52 0.20
CA ARG A 98 -10.77 13.32 0.38
C ARG A 98 -10.16 12.10 -0.28
N ILE A 99 -9.66 12.26 -1.51
CA ILE A 99 -9.01 11.20 -2.27
C ILE A 99 -7.75 10.71 -1.54
N ALA A 100 -6.86 11.62 -1.18
CA ALA A 100 -5.61 11.30 -0.50
C ALA A 100 -5.86 10.62 0.87
N LEU A 101 -6.87 11.09 1.62
CA LEU A 101 -7.27 10.49 2.88
C LEU A 101 -7.77 9.05 2.69
N ARG A 102 -8.66 8.80 1.71
CA ARG A 102 -9.16 7.45 1.42
C ARG A 102 -8.03 6.52 1.03
N ALA A 103 -7.18 6.95 0.10
CA ALA A 103 -6.03 6.17 -0.34
C ALA A 103 -5.12 5.81 0.84
N THR A 104 -4.81 6.78 1.70
CA THR A 104 -3.93 6.57 2.86
C THR A 104 -4.56 5.64 3.91
N LEU A 105 -5.86 5.78 4.19
CA LEU A 105 -6.59 4.86 5.10
C LEU A 105 -6.65 3.44 4.54
N SER A 106 -6.92 3.28 3.25
CA SER A 106 -6.96 1.98 2.57
C SER A 106 -5.58 1.31 2.59
N LEU A 107 -4.53 2.07 2.31
CA LEU A 107 -3.13 1.63 2.41
C LEU A 107 -2.77 1.22 3.85
N MET A 108 -3.14 2.04 4.84
CA MET A 108 -2.90 1.75 6.25
C MET A 108 -3.60 0.48 6.72
N LYS A 109 -4.87 0.29 6.37
CA LYS A 109 -5.62 -0.94 6.67
C LYS A 109 -4.95 -2.16 6.06
N SER A 110 -4.59 -2.05 4.78
CA SER A 110 -3.93 -3.11 4.03
C SER A 110 -2.62 -3.55 4.69
N ARG A 111 -1.79 -2.61 5.15
CA ARG A 111 -0.52 -2.94 5.82
C ARG A 111 -0.73 -3.46 7.24
N LEU A 112 -1.60 -2.84 8.04
CA LEU A 112 -1.91 -3.32 9.39
C LEU A 112 -2.45 -4.75 9.40
N ALA A 113 -3.19 -5.15 8.36
CA ALA A 113 -3.69 -6.50 8.19
C ALA A 113 -2.61 -7.52 7.80
N ARG A 114 -1.51 -7.10 7.13
CA ARG A 114 -0.52 -8.02 6.54
C ARG A 114 0.66 -8.35 7.44
N ASN A 115 0.93 -7.63 8.53
CA ASN A 115 1.93 -8.03 9.53
C ASN A 115 3.32 -8.35 8.91
N CYS A 116 3.83 -7.47 8.04
CA CYS A 116 5.09 -7.60 7.29
C CYS A 116 6.34 -7.72 8.20
N GLU A 117 7.49 -8.14 7.67
CA GLU A 117 8.75 -8.16 8.46
C GLU A 117 9.19 -6.74 8.88
N ASP A 118 8.93 -5.74 8.02
CA ASP A 118 9.11 -4.30 8.33
C ASP A 118 8.17 -3.79 9.43
N ASP A 119 7.06 -4.49 9.72
CA ASP A 119 6.08 -4.10 10.76
C ASP A 119 6.58 -4.38 12.19
N GLN A 120 7.76 -5.01 12.33
CA GLN A 120 8.44 -5.13 13.62
C GLN A 120 9.14 -3.83 14.05
N ALA A 121 9.25 -2.85 13.15
CA ALA A 121 9.78 -1.54 13.48
C ALA A 121 8.94 -0.88 14.58
N ALA A 122 9.61 -0.20 15.50
CA ALA A 122 8.96 0.41 16.67
C ALA A 122 7.87 1.42 16.31
N ALA A 123 7.92 2.02 15.11
CA ALA A 123 6.88 2.91 14.59
C ALA A 123 5.56 2.16 14.30
N TRP A 124 5.61 0.96 13.74
CA TRP A 124 4.42 0.14 13.41
C TRP A 124 3.78 -0.48 14.65
N GLN A 125 4.59 -0.85 15.66
CA GLN A 125 4.07 -1.29 16.96
C GLN A 125 3.26 -0.18 17.63
N ARG A 126 3.85 1.03 17.73
CA ARG A 126 3.15 2.21 18.25
C ARG A 126 1.94 2.59 17.42
N GLN A 127 1.99 2.38 16.11
CA GLN A 127 0.81 2.61 15.26
C GLN A 127 -0.33 1.67 15.63
N ARG A 128 -0.06 0.39 15.88
CA ARG A 128 -1.11 -0.56 16.32
C ARG A 128 -1.72 -0.15 17.65
N GLU A 129 -0.89 0.30 18.59
CA GLU A 129 -1.36 0.84 19.87
C GLU A 129 -2.23 2.08 19.67
N ARG A 130 -1.80 3.01 18.81
CA ARG A 130 -2.59 4.21 18.45
C ARG A 130 -3.94 3.82 17.84
N ILE A 131 -3.98 2.87 16.93
CA ILE A 131 -5.24 2.40 16.32
C ILE A 131 -6.12 1.70 17.34
N ALA A 132 -5.56 0.89 18.25
CA ALA A 132 -6.31 0.25 19.33
C ALA A 132 -6.92 1.29 20.30
N GLN A 133 -6.17 2.34 20.64
CA GLN A 133 -6.67 3.45 21.46
C GLN A 133 -7.77 4.27 20.77
N ASN A 134 -7.80 4.25 19.42
CA ASN A 134 -8.73 5.00 18.59
C ASN A 134 -9.65 4.08 17.78
N GLU A 135 -10.00 2.90 18.31
CA GLU A 135 -10.72 1.87 17.54
C GLU A 135 -12.05 2.37 16.95
N ALA A 136 -12.84 3.12 17.73
CA ALA A 136 -14.10 3.69 17.27
C ALA A 136 -13.90 4.63 16.06
N LEU A 137 -12.91 5.53 16.14
CA LEU A 137 -12.55 6.45 15.06
C LEU A 137 -12.02 5.70 13.83
N TRP A 138 -11.24 4.63 14.04
CA TRP A 138 -10.74 3.76 12.97
C TRP A 138 -11.88 3.08 12.20
N GLN A 139 -12.88 2.56 12.92
CA GLN A 139 -14.07 1.96 12.31
C GLN A 139 -14.89 3.00 11.54
N GLU A 140 -15.12 4.17 12.13
CA GLU A 140 -15.84 5.28 11.50
C GLU A 140 -15.15 5.74 10.19
N ALA A 141 -13.81 5.90 10.23
CA ALA A 141 -13.01 6.26 9.07
C ALA A 141 -13.15 5.22 7.94
N HIS A 142 -13.18 3.93 8.26
CA HIS A 142 -13.39 2.90 7.26
C HIS A 142 -14.81 2.83 6.70
N GLN A 143 -15.83 3.09 7.51
CA GLN A 143 -17.19 3.23 7.02
C GLN A 143 -17.30 4.43 6.06
N TRP A 144 -16.61 5.52 6.36
CA TRP A 144 -16.53 6.67 5.46
C TRP A 144 -15.81 6.36 4.13
N VAL A 145 -14.69 5.61 4.17
CA VAL A 145 -14.03 5.10 2.95
C VAL A 145 -14.99 4.24 2.14
N ALA A 146 -15.67 3.29 2.78
CA ALA A 146 -16.59 2.35 2.11
C ALA A 146 -17.82 3.03 1.49
N ARG A 147 -18.39 4.06 2.15
CA ARG A 147 -19.48 4.86 1.60
C ARG A 147 -19.07 5.60 0.32
N ASN A 148 -17.83 6.10 0.31
CA ASN A 148 -17.25 6.86 -0.79
C ASN A 148 -18.19 7.94 -1.37
N ASP A 149 -18.90 8.63 -0.50
CA ASP A 149 -19.83 9.70 -0.86
C ASP A 149 -19.22 11.07 -0.52
N ARG A 150 -20.05 12.12 -0.57
CA ARG A 150 -19.67 13.49 -0.20
C ARG A 150 -19.84 13.79 1.29
N SER A 151 -20.15 12.79 2.12
CA SER A 151 -20.23 12.99 3.57
C SER A 151 -18.88 13.47 4.11
N GLU A 152 -18.91 14.31 5.14
CA GLU A 152 -17.68 14.74 5.80
C GLU A 152 -16.93 13.52 6.38
N TRP A 153 -15.60 13.55 6.31
CA TRP A 153 -14.78 12.56 7.00
C TRP A 153 -14.87 12.78 8.51
N PRO A 154 -14.51 11.78 9.33
CA PRO A 154 -14.53 11.93 10.79
C PRO A 154 -13.68 13.10 11.27
N GLU A 155 -14.21 13.93 12.18
CA GLU A 155 -13.56 15.17 12.61
C GLU A 155 -12.16 14.95 13.20
N GLN A 156 -11.95 13.81 13.87
CA GLN A 156 -10.68 13.45 14.53
C GLN A 156 -9.76 12.57 13.67
N VAL A 157 -10.06 12.34 12.39
CA VAL A 157 -9.35 11.37 11.54
C VAL A 157 -7.83 11.55 11.51
N ALA A 158 -7.34 12.78 11.71
CA ALA A 158 -5.91 13.09 11.76
C ALA A 158 -5.18 12.40 12.92
N ASP A 159 -5.85 12.09 14.03
CA ASP A 159 -5.26 11.45 15.22
C ASP A 159 -4.83 10.00 14.98
N LEU A 160 -5.39 9.37 13.95
CA LEU A 160 -4.95 8.08 13.45
C LEU A 160 -3.54 8.13 12.86
N PHE A 161 -3.00 9.31 12.52
CA PHE A 161 -1.74 9.46 11.81
C PHE A 161 -0.68 10.16 12.68
N PRO A 162 0.47 9.51 12.94
CA PRO A 162 1.55 10.12 13.72
C PRO A 162 2.35 11.16 12.93
N ALA A 163 2.33 11.11 11.58
CA ALA A 163 2.94 12.11 10.72
C ALA A 163 1.89 12.77 9.80
N ARG A 164 2.00 14.08 9.58
CA ARG A 164 1.06 14.85 8.73
C ARG A 164 1.85 15.83 7.84
N ILE A 165 1.61 15.83 6.54
CA ILE A 165 2.15 16.82 5.58
C ILE A 165 1.00 17.65 5.04
N LEU A 166 1.06 18.96 5.26
CA LEU A 166 -0.05 19.88 4.97
C LEU A 166 0.47 21.19 4.38
N PRO A 167 -0.19 21.79 3.40
CA PRO A 167 -0.02 23.21 3.13
C PRO A 167 -0.62 24.01 4.30
N ILE A 168 -0.19 25.27 4.48
CA ILE A 168 -0.73 26.18 5.50
C ILE A 168 -2.27 26.29 5.41
N ALA A 169 -2.82 26.30 4.19
CA ALA A 169 -4.26 26.40 3.96
C ALA A 169 -5.04 25.18 4.50
N ALA A 170 -4.53 23.96 4.35
CA ALA A 170 -5.15 22.75 4.90
C ALA A 170 -4.99 22.71 6.43
N TYR A 171 -3.80 23.06 6.93
CA TYR A 171 -3.53 23.12 8.37
C TYR A 171 -4.50 24.04 9.12
N ARG A 172 -4.90 25.17 8.53
CA ARG A 172 -5.91 26.07 9.10
C ARG A 172 -7.25 25.41 9.39
N ARG A 173 -7.69 24.53 8.47
CA ARG A 173 -8.97 23.84 8.52
C ARG A 173 -8.93 22.61 9.42
N LEU A 174 -7.74 22.05 9.64
CA LEU A 174 -7.55 20.90 10.50
C LEU A 174 -7.90 21.25 11.94
N ARG A 175 -8.78 20.45 12.55
CA ARG A 175 -9.21 20.64 13.94
C ARG A 175 -8.12 20.21 14.93
N GLN A 176 -7.49 19.06 14.68
CA GLN A 176 -6.43 18.52 15.52
C GLN A 176 -5.08 18.95 14.99
N LYS A 177 -4.48 19.93 15.68
CA LYS A 177 -3.19 20.53 15.30
C LYS A 177 -2.01 20.07 16.16
N ASN A 178 -2.30 19.29 17.21
CA ASN A 178 -1.30 18.86 18.17
C ASN A 178 -0.24 17.96 17.51
N SER A 179 1.02 18.24 17.81
CA SER A 179 2.17 17.40 17.47
C SER A 179 3.33 17.68 18.42
N ASP A 180 4.20 16.69 18.58
CA ASP A 180 5.44 16.82 19.36
C ASP A 180 6.49 17.66 18.63
N ILE A 181 6.44 17.67 17.29
CA ILE A 181 7.37 18.38 16.42
C ILE A 181 6.60 19.02 15.26
N THR A 182 6.84 20.32 15.04
CA THR A 182 6.35 21.03 13.86
C THR A 182 7.53 21.51 13.01
N LEU A 183 7.59 21.03 11.77
CA LEU A 183 8.59 21.43 10.78
C LEU A 183 7.96 22.38 9.75
N LEU A 184 8.51 23.59 9.64
CA LEU A 184 8.13 24.58 8.63
C LEU A 184 9.10 24.48 7.45
N TYR A 185 8.64 23.94 6.32
CA TYR A 185 9.47 23.79 5.12
C TYR A 185 9.25 24.95 4.16
N ARG A 186 10.26 25.84 4.06
CA ARG A 186 10.22 27.03 3.18
C ARG A 186 8.98 27.90 3.39
N CYS A 187 8.50 27.99 4.61
CA CYS A 187 7.36 28.80 4.99
C CYS A 187 7.54 29.38 6.40
N ASP A 188 6.75 30.41 6.70
CA ASP A 188 6.68 30.99 8.03
C ASP A 188 5.63 30.27 8.88
N ALA A 189 5.75 30.42 10.20
CA ALA A 189 4.75 29.90 11.13
C ALA A 189 3.41 30.64 10.90
N PRO A 190 2.30 29.93 10.68
CA PRO A 190 0.99 30.58 10.68
C PRO A 190 0.69 31.14 12.08
N PRO A 191 -0.02 32.28 12.20
CA PRO A 191 -0.27 32.91 13.50
C PRO A 191 -1.10 32.02 14.45
N GLU A 192 -1.94 31.14 13.91
CA GLU A 192 -2.70 30.14 14.64
C GLU A 192 -1.91 28.88 15.07
N LEU A 193 -0.62 28.78 14.74
CA LEU A 193 0.23 27.65 15.17
C LEU A 193 0.58 27.81 16.65
N ILE A 194 0.08 26.90 17.46
CA ILE A 194 0.46 26.75 18.87
C ILE A 194 1.36 25.51 18.95
N ALA A 195 2.65 25.72 19.23
CA ALA A 195 3.65 24.67 19.31
C ALA A 195 4.29 24.67 20.72
N PRO A 196 4.51 23.50 21.34
CA PRO A 196 5.27 23.43 22.59
C PRO A 196 6.65 24.11 22.48
N PRO A 197 7.19 24.68 23.58
CA PRO A 197 8.56 25.21 23.58
C PRO A 197 9.57 24.14 23.11
N GLY A 198 10.51 24.54 22.25
CA GLY A 198 11.51 23.65 21.69
C GLY A 198 10.99 22.65 20.64
N SER A 199 9.74 22.73 20.19
CA SER A 199 9.16 21.77 19.24
C SER A 199 9.15 22.24 17.78
N LEU A 200 9.68 23.43 17.46
CA LEU A 200 9.56 24.04 16.15
C LEU A 200 10.91 24.12 15.42
N LEU A 201 10.94 23.61 14.19
CA LEU A 201 12.08 23.69 13.27
C LEU A 201 11.66 24.36 11.97
N ARG A 202 12.41 25.39 11.54
CA ARG A 202 12.24 26.05 10.24
C ARG A 202 13.41 25.70 9.33
N VAL A 203 13.09 25.17 8.15
CA VAL A 203 14.08 24.76 7.15
C VAL A 203 13.92 25.59 5.89
N GLY A 204 14.94 26.40 5.58
CA GLY A 204 14.94 27.29 4.43
C GLY A 204 13.98 28.49 4.56
N VAL A 205 13.99 29.35 3.53
CA VAL A 205 13.20 30.58 3.48
C VAL A 205 12.15 30.47 2.38
N ARG A 206 11.00 31.11 2.57
CA ARG A 206 9.97 31.24 1.53
C ARG A 206 10.51 32.06 0.36
N ALA A 207 10.42 31.53 -0.86
CA ALA A 207 10.66 32.34 -2.06
C ALA A 207 9.60 33.45 -2.17
N ALA A 208 10.02 34.70 -2.37
CA ALA A 208 9.10 35.82 -2.56
C ALA A 208 8.21 35.54 -3.79
N GLY A 209 6.91 35.34 -3.55
CA GLY A 209 6.00 34.68 -4.48
C GLY A 209 5.73 35.43 -5.79
N ALA A 210 5.48 34.65 -6.85
CA ALA A 210 4.84 35.13 -8.07
C ALA A 210 3.43 35.64 -7.73
N ARG A 211 3.19 36.92 -8.01
CA ARG A 211 1.89 37.58 -7.87
C ARG A 211 0.92 37.09 -8.95
N ASP A 212 -0.22 36.60 -8.50
CA ASP A 212 -1.58 36.87 -9.00
C ASP A 212 -1.69 37.28 -10.48
N ARG A 213 -2.06 36.35 -11.38
CA ARG A 213 -2.48 36.65 -12.76
C ARG A 213 -3.30 35.50 -13.39
N SER A 214 -4.55 35.83 -13.77
CA SER A 214 -5.48 35.10 -14.67
C SER A 214 -6.13 33.79 -14.15
N ILE A 215 -7.15 33.89 -13.29
CA ILE A 215 -7.46 32.87 -12.25
C ILE A 215 -8.80 32.10 -12.43
N THR A 216 -9.43 32.02 -13.61
CA THR A 216 -10.70 31.22 -13.69
C THR A 216 -10.65 30.00 -14.60
N VAL A 217 -10.05 30.09 -15.80
CA VAL A 217 -9.92 28.92 -16.70
C VAL A 217 -8.61 28.17 -16.46
N ALA A 218 -7.51 28.91 -16.24
CA ALA A 218 -6.24 28.30 -15.85
C ALA A 218 -6.33 27.60 -14.49
N ASP A 219 -7.21 28.06 -13.59
CA ASP A 219 -7.41 27.48 -12.26
C ASP A 219 -8.08 26.11 -12.33
N VAL A 220 -9.09 25.92 -13.19
CA VAL A 220 -9.77 24.61 -13.35
C VAL A 220 -8.86 23.57 -14.02
N GLU A 221 -8.14 23.94 -15.07
CA GLU A 221 -7.19 23.02 -15.71
C GLU A 221 -6.02 22.67 -14.78
N LEU A 222 -5.49 23.65 -14.04
CA LEU A 222 -4.47 23.44 -13.02
C LEU A 222 -4.99 22.54 -11.89
N GLN A 223 -6.22 22.77 -11.43
CA GLN A 223 -6.89 21.94 -10.43
C GLN A 223 -7.01 20.48 -10.89
N LEU A 224 -7.45 20.25 -12.13
CA LEU A 224 -7.55 18.90 -12.70
C LEU A 224 -6.17 18.25 -12.88
N GLN A 225 -5.14 19.02 -13.24
CA GLN A 225 -3.77 18.52 -13.35
C GLN A 225 -3.19 18.11 -12.00
N MET A 226 -3.39 18.95 -10.97
CA MET A 226 -3.00 18.64 -9.59
C MET A 226 -3.73 17.40 -9.07
N GLU A 227 -5.03 17.32 -9.34
CA GLU A 227 -5.83 16.16 -8.99
C GLU A 227 -5.32 14.89 -9.64
N LEU A 228 -5.10 14.93 -10.96
CA LEU A 228 -4.62 13.80 -11.73
C LEU A 228 -3.24 13.36 -11.25
N ALA A 229 -2.36 14.29 -10.87
CA ALA A 229 -1.04 13.98 -10.32
C ALA A 229 -1.17 13.22 -8.98
N GLN A 230 -2.01 13.70 -8.06
CA GLN A 230 -2.24 13.06 -6.77
C GLN A 230 -2.84 11.66 -6.95
N LEU A 231 -3.91 11.55 -7.75
CA LEU A 231 -4.56 10.28 -8.08
C LEU A 231 -3.60 9.28 -8.73
N THR A 232 -2.70 9.76 -9.60
CA THR A 232 -1.71 8.90 -10.25
C THR A 232 -0.76 8.28 -9.23
N GLN A 233 -0.30 9.07 -8.25
CA GLN A 233 0.55 8.57 -7.17
C GLN A 233 -0.20 7.56 -6.29
N ASP A 234 -1.43 7.88 -5.90
CA ASP A 234 -2.24 7.06 -5.01
C ASP A 234 -2.66 5.73 -5.65
N VAL A 235 -3.08 5.76 -6.92
CA VAL A 235 -3.41 4.55 -7.68
C VAL A 235 -2.18 3.67 -7.84
N ALA A 236 -1.01 4.23 -8.20
CA ALA A 236 0.20 3.42 -8.35
C ALA A 236 0.64 2.75 -7.03
N GLU A 237 0.47 3.42 -5.89
CA GLU A 237 0.76 2.84 -4.59
C GLU A 237 -0.24 1.73 -4.22
N LEU A 238 -1.53 1.95 -4.42
CA LEU A 238 -2.55 0.93 -4.16
C LEU A 238 -2.47 -0.26 -5.13
N GLU A 239 -2.07 -0.05 -6.38
CA GLU A 239 -1.77 -1.13 -7.34
C GLU A 239 -0.62 -2.00 -6.84
N LEU A 240 0.47 -1.37 -6.37
CA LEU A 240 1.60 -2.08 -5.78
C LEU A 240 1.13 -2.93 -4.58
N GLU A 241 0.30 -2.36 -3.71
CA GLU A 241 -0.22 -3.12 -2.56
C GLU A 241 -1.14 -4.25 -2.93
N LEU A 242 -2.03 -4.05 -3.90
CA LEU A 242 -2.91 -5.08 -4.40
C LEU A 242 -2.11 -6.22 -5.01
N ALA A 243 -1.15 -5.91 -5.89
CA ALA A 243 -0.30 -6.91 -6.52
C ALA A 243 0.54 -7.67 -5.47
N THR A 244 1.00 -6.97 -4.43
CA THR A 244 1.74 -7.57 -3.30
C THR A 244 0.86 -8.53 -2.52
N ALA A 245 -0.33 -8.09 -2.10
CA ALA A 245 -1.26 -8.92 -1.34
C ALA A 245 -1.72 -10.13 -2.15
N GLN A 246 -1.98 -9.97 -3.44
CA GLN A 246 -2.32 -11.07 -4.35
C GLN A 246 -1.19 -12.09 -4.45
N ALA A 247 0.07 -11.65 -4.57
CA ALA A 247 1.21 -12.56 -4.66
C ALA A 247 1.49 -13.29 -3.34
N GLU A 248 1.40 -12.62 -2.18
CA GLU A 248 1.55 -13.26 -0.86
C GLU A 248 0.46 -14.32 -0.63
N VAL A 249 -0.79 -13.99 -0.97
CA VAL A 249 -1.90 -14.96 -0.89
C VAL A 249 -1.70 -16.08 -1.91
N GLY A 250 -1.24 -15.79 -3.12
CA GLY A 250 -0.91 -16.80 -4.14
C GLY A 250 0.14 -17.81 -3.65
N GLU A 251 1.28 -17.32 -3.12
CA GLU A 251 2.35 -18.14 -2.51
C GLU A 251 1.77 -19.04 -1.41
N PHE A 252 0.97 -18.45 -0.50
CA PHE A 252 0.32 -19.20 0.57
C PHE A 252 -0.66 -20.25 0.05
N THR A 253 -1.48 -19.89 -0.93
CA THR A 253 -2.49 -20.76 -1.52
C THR A 253 -1.84 -21.99 -2.15
N ARG A 254 -0.73 -21.80 -2.89
CA ARG A 254 0.05 -22.90 -3.46
C ARG A 254 0.53 -23.86 -2.37
N ARG A 255 1.19 -23.34 -1.34
CA ARG A 255 1.66 -24.14 -0.21
C ARG A 255 0.52 -24.86 0.52
N TYR A 256 -0.63 -24.19 0.70
CA TYR A 256 -1.82 -24.78 1.30
C TYR A 256 -2.33 -25.96 0.46
N TYR A 257 -2.46 -25.82 -0.86
CA TYR A 257 -2.93 -26.92 -1.70
C TYR A 257 -1.94 -28.08 -1.76
N GLU A 258 -0.63 -27.80 -1.82
CA GLU A 258 0.42 -28.82 -1.81
C GLU A 258 0.42 -29.66 -0.53
N LEU A 259 0.29 -29.01 0.63
CA LEU A 259 0.34 -29.68 1.93
C LEU A 259 -1.03 -30.21 2.37
N VAL A 260 -2.08 -29.43 2.25
CA VAL A 260 -3.40 -29.74 2.83
C VAL A 260 -4.40 -30.13 1.74
N GLY A 261 -4.49 -29.35 0.65
CA GLY A 261 -5.50 -29.55 -0.40
C GLY A 261 -5.45 -30.95 -1.03
N ARG A 262 -4.26 -31.43 -1.41
CA ARG A 262 -4.08 -32.79 -1.95
C ARG A 262 -4.56 -33.89 -1.01
N ARG A 263 -4.30 -33.74 0.29
CA ARG A 263 -4.75 -34.68 1.33
C ARG A 263 -6.25 -34.61 1.54
N MET A 264 -6.88 -33.44 1.42
CA MET A 264 -8.34 -33.33 1.47
C MET A 264 -9.01 -34.05 0.30
N VAL A 265 -8.45 -33.95 -0.92
CA VAL A 265 -8.94 -34.69 -2.09
C VAL A 265 -8.83 -36.21 -1.86
N GLU A 266 -7.69 -36.67 -1.37
CA GLU A 266 -7.49 -38.09 -1.03
C GLU A 266 -8.46 -38.57 0.06
N LEU A 267 -8.64 -37.78 1.12
CA LEU A 267 -9.57 -38.08 2.19
C LEU A 267 -11.01 -38.22 1.68
N ASP A 268 -11.48 -37.26 0.87
CA ASP A 268 -12.83 -37.30 0.30
C ASP A 268 -13.00 -38.53 -0.61
N ALA A 269 -11.98 -38.89 -1.39
CA ALA A 269 -12.00 -40.08 -2.24
C ALA A 269 -12.10 -41.39 -1.41
N ILE A 270 -11.37 -41.50 -0.30
CA ILE A 270 -11.46 -42.67 0.59
C ILE A 270 -12.83 -42.73 1.28
N GLN A 271 -13.35 -41.59 1.76
CA GLN A 271 -14.67 -41.51 2.36
C GLN A 271 -15.78 -41.93 1.37
N ALA A 272 -15.68 -41.52 0.10
CA ALA A 272 -16.61 -41.94 -0.94
C ALA A 272 -16.55 -43.46 -1.19
N ARG A 273 -15.36 -44.06 -1.19
CA ARG A 273 -15.20 -45.53 -1.35
C ARG A 273 -15.79 -46.31 -0.18
N LEU A 274 -15.54 -45.87 1.05
CA LEU A 274 -16.12 -46.49 2.26
C LEU A 274 -17.64 -46.43 2.24
N ALA A 275 -18.21 -45.25 2.02
CA ALA A 275 -19.67 -45.09 1.97
C ALA A 275 -20.30 -45.93 0.83
N ARG A 276 -19.58 -46.10 -0.29
CA ARG A 276 -20.02 -46.96 -1.39
C ARG A 276 -20.01 -48.45 -1.01
N GLN A 277 -18.99 -48.94 -0.29
CA GLN A 277 -18.97 -50.32 0.22
C GLN A 277 -20.13 -50.53 1.21
N GLU A 278 -20.35 -49.59 2.14
CA GLU A 278 -21.47 -49.66 3.09
C GLU A 278 -22.84 -49.72 2.39
N ALA A 279 -23.03 -48.90 1.34
CA ALA A 279 -24.24 -48.93 0.54
C ALA A 279 -24.43 -50.25 -0.23
N GLN A 280 -23.35 -50.96 -0.59
CA GLN A 280 -23.42 -52.28 -1.22
C GLN A 280 -23.82 -53.37 -0.22
N HIS A 281 -23.39 -53.27 1.04
CA HIS A 281 -23.77 -54.20 2.09
C HIS A 281 -25.19 -53.98 2.62
N ALA A 282 -25.73 -52.75 2.51
CA ALA A 282 -27.09 -52.40 2.93
C ALA A 282 -27.92 -51.76 1.79
N PRO A 283 -28.18 -52.49 0.68
CA PRO A 283 -28.77 -51.92 -0.53
C PRO A 283 -30.21 -51.42 -0.33
N ASP A 284 -30.92 -51.93 0.67
CA ASP A 284 -32.31 -51.57 0.98
C ASP A 284 -32.43 -50.33 1.88
N ASN A 285 -31.31 -49.79 2.40
CA ASN A 285 -31.34 -48.60 3.25
C ASN A 285 -31.18 -47.32 2.40
N PRO A 286 -32.24 -46.51 2.20
CA PRO A 286 -32.17 -45.31 1.39
C PRO A 286 -31.24 -44.24 1.98
N GLY A 287 -31.07 -44.19 3.30
CA GLY A 287 -30.19 -43.21 3.97
C GLY A 287 -28.72 -43.43 3.64
N ILE A 288 -28.25 -44.68 3.71
CA ILE A 288 -26.86 -45.05 3.40
C ILE A 288 -26.54 -44.79 1.93
N ARG A 289 -27.50 -45.07 1.02
CA ARG A 289 -27.33 -44.76 -0.41
C ARG A 289 -27.21 -43.26 -0.68
N ALA A 290 -28.02 -42.46 -0.01
CA ALA A 290 -27.97 -41.00 -0.14
C ALA A 290 -26.64 -40.44 0.37
N GLU A 291 -26.14 -40.94 1.52
CA GLU A 291 -24.84 -40.55 2.07
C GLU A 291 -23.69 -40.94 1.14
N ALA A 292 -23.70 -42.15 0.57
CA ALA A 292 -22.70 -42.59 -0.40
C ALA A 292 -22.67 -41.69 -1.65
N GLN A 293 -23.84 -41.28 -2.14
CA GLN A 293 -23.94 -40.34 -3.25
C GLN A 293 -23.38 -38.96 -2.88
N GLU A 294 -23.73 -38.41 -1.71
CA GLU A 294 -23.21 -37.12 -1.25
C GLU A 294 -21.68 -37.12 -1.13
N LYS A 295 -21.10 -38.19 -0.57
CA LYS A 295 -19.65 -38.35 -0.46
C LYS A 295 -18.97 -38.46 -1.82
N GLN A 296 -19.59 -39.17 -2.76
CA GLN A 296 -19.11 -39.25 -4.14
C GLN A 296 -19.12 -37.88 -4.84
N GLU A 297 -20.23 -37.15 -4.76
CA GLU A 297 -20.35 -35.79 -5.32
C GLU A 297 -19.35 -34.82 -4.67
N LYS A 298 -19.06 -34.98 -3.38
CA LYS A 298 -18.03 -34.21 -2.69
C LYS A 298 -16.62 -34.54 -3.21
N ALA A 299 -16.29 -35.82 -3.35
CA ALA A 299 -15.00 -36.26 -3.87
C ALA A 299 -14.76 -35.80 -5.32
N GLU A 300 -15.79 -35.84 -6.16
CA GLU A 300 -15.71 -35.33 -7.54
C GLU A 300 -15.47 -33.82 -7.58
N ARG A 301 -16.17 -33.06 -6.73
CA ARG A 301 -15.96 -31.61 -6.60
C ARG A 301 -14.55 -31.29 -6.14
N SER A 302 -14.05 -31.94 -5.08
CA SER A 302 -12.71 -31.65 -4.56
C SER A 302 -11.61 -32.08 -5.54
N ALA A 303 -11.78 -33.20 -6.26
CA ALA A 303 -10.86 -33.60 -7.34
C ALA A 303 -10.83 -32.58 -8.49
N HIS A 304 -11.99 -32.08 -8.91
CA HIS A 304 -12.07 -31.07 -9.96
C HIS A 304 -11.43 -29.74 -9.53
N GLU A 305 -11.68 -29.29 -8.30
CA GLU A 305 -11.06 -28.10 -7.73
C GLU A 305 -9.54 -28.25 -7.61
N GLY A 306 -9.06 -29.42 -7.15
CA GLY A 306 -7.63 -29.73 -7.06
C GLY A 306 -6.94 -29.69 -8.43
N ALA A 307 -7.52 -30.31 -9.46
CA ALA A 307 -6.97 -30.29 -10.81
C ALA A 307 -6.92 -28.87 -11.40
N ARG A 308 -7.98 -28.07 -11.21
CA ARG A 308 -8.02 -26.67 -11.65
C ARG A 308 -6.93 -25.84 -10.96
N PHE A 309 -6.70 -26.09 -9.67
CA PHE A 309 -5.66 -25.41 -8.93
C PHE A 309 -4.26 -25.76 -9.44
N GLU A 310 -3.97 -27.05 -9.66
CA GLU A 310 -2.67 -27.49 -10.20
C GLU A 310 -2.37 -26.85 -11.56
N GLN A 311 -3.38 -26.74 -12.44
CA GLN A 311 -3.24 -26.05 -13.72
C GLN A 311 -2.97 -24.54 -13.56
N ALA A 312 -3.71 -23.87 -12.67
CA ALA A 312 -3.55 -22.44 -12.45
C ALA A 312 -2.22 -22.05 -11.80
N SER A 313 -1.63 -22.98 -11.02
CA SER A 313 -0.41 -22.73 -10.24
C SER A 313 0.88 -23.07 -10.99
N ALA A 314 0.78 -23.70 -12.17
CA ALA A 314 1.93 -24.24 -12.89
C ALA A 314 2.93 -23.16 -13.35
N ASP A 315 2.42 -21.98 -13.72
CA ASP A 315 3.22 -20.85 -14.23
C ASP A 315 3.48 -19.78 -13.17
N GLU A 316 2.96 -19.94 -11.94
CA GLU A 316 3.18 -18.97 -10.88
C GLU A 316 4.53 -19.21 -10.16
N PRO A 317 5.29 -18.13 -9.86
CA PRO A 317 6.53 -18.22 -9.11
C PRO A 317 6.36 -18.93 -7.77
N THR A 318 7.36 -19.72 -7.39
CA THR A 318 7.32 -20.57 -6.20
C THR A 318 7.43 -19.75 -4.90
N GLU A 319 8.11 -18.62 -4.95
CA GLU A 319 8.34 -17.72 -3.81
C GLU A 319 8.15 -16.26 -4.21
N PHE A 320 7.50 -15.48 -3.35
CA PHE A 320 7.30 -14.05 -3.56
C PHE A 320 8.08 -13.24 -2.52
N ARG A 321 9.26 -12.74 -2.90
CA ARG A 321 10.11 -11.88 -2.05
C ARG A 321 10.68 -10.71 -2.87
N PRO A 322 9.83 -9.74 -3.29
CA PRO A 322 10.31 -8.61 -4.08
C PRO A 322 11.24 -7.72 -3.25
N SER A 323 12.36 -7.33 -3.85
CA SER A 323 13.28 -6.37 -3.23
C SER A 323 12.66 -4.97 -3.16
N ALA A 324 13.20 -4.11 -2.30
CA ALA A 324 12.78 -2.71 -2.21
C ALA A 324 12.92 -1.96 -3.55
N ASP A 325 13.94 -2.32 -4.36
CA ASP A 325 14.16 -1.73 -5.68
C ASP A 325 13.12 -2.20 -6.70
N VAL A 326 12.70 -3.48 -6.66
CA VAL A 326 11.61 -4.00 -7.50
C VAL A 326 10.29 -3.29 -7.20
N LYS A 327 9.95 -3.11 -5.91
CA LYS A 327 8.76 -2.36 -5.49
C LYS A 327 8.80 -0.92 -6.00
N ARG A 328 9.95 -0.25 -5.87
CA ARG A 328 10.16 1.12 -6.33
C ARG A 328 10.02 1.23 -7.85
N LEU A 329 10.63 0.32 -8.59
CA LEU A 329 10.58 0.28 -10.05
C LEU A 329 9.15 0.06 -10.55
N PHE A 330 8.42 -0.90 -10.00
CA PHE A 330 7.03 -1.15 -10.33
C PHE A 330 6.17 0.10 -10.13
N ARG A 331 6.28 0.77 -8.98
CA ARG A 331 5.53 2.00 -8.68
C ARG A 331 5.81 3.09 -9.72
N GLN A 332 7.08 3.32 -10.05
CA GLN A 332 7.47 4.32 -11.06
C GLN A 332 6.93 4.00 -12.46
N ILE A 333 6.91 2.71 -12.82
CA ILE A 333 6.33 2.24 -14.08
C ILE A 333 4.83 2.49 -14.07
N ALA A 334 4.11 2.00 -13.05
CA ALA A 334 2.66 2.14 -12.91
C ALA A 334 2.19 3.60 -13.03
N GLN A 335 2.89 4.56 -12.40
CA GLN A 335 2.58 5.99 -12.53
C GLN A 335 2.63 6.50 -13.98
N LYS A 336 3.54 5.96 -14.80
CA LYS A 336 3.73 6.37 -16.20
C LYS A 336 2.75 5.68 -17.14
N ILE A 337 2.63 4.36 -17.00
CA ILE A 337 1.93 3.51 -17.96
C ILE A 337 0.47 3.25 -17.62
N HIS A 338 -0.09 3.86 -16.57
CA HIS A 338 -1.46 3.56 -16.16
C HIS A 338 -2.48 3.81 -17.30
N PRO A 339 -3.39 2.85 -17.60
CA PRO A 339 -4.34 2.98 -18.70
C PRO A 339 -5.34 4.12 -18.55
N ASP A 340 -5.66 4.55 -17.34
CA ASP A 340 -6.56 5.71 -17.13
C ASP A 340 -5.89 7.08 -17.38
N ARG A 341 -4.58 7.11 -17.65
CA ARG A 341 -3.89 8.32 -18.16
C ARG A 341 -3.85 8.39 -19.69
N ALA A 342 -4.59 7.51 -20.36
CA ALA A 342 -4.59 7.45 -21.81
C ALA A 342 -5.26 8.67 -22.46
N GLN A 343 -4.72 9.08 -23.61
CA GLN A 343 -5.28 10.16 -24.42
C GLN A 343 -6.38 9.66 -25.37
N ASP A 344 -6.26 8.43 -25.85
CA ASP A 344 -7.19 7.76 -26.76
C ASP A 344 -7.27 6.25 -26.47
N GLU A 345 -8.16 5.53 -27.16
CA GLU A 345 -8.40 4.10 -26.93
C GLU A 345 -7.22 3.21 -27.33
N ALA A 346 -6.45 3.61 -28.34
CA ALA A 346 -5.26 2.88 -28.75
C ALA A 346 -4.14 3.02 -27.70
N ASP A 347 -4.01 4.20 -27.08
CA ASP A 347 -3.09 4.48 -25.97
C ASP A 347 -3.54 3.68 -24.73
N ARG A 348 -4.84 3.66 -24.44
CA ARG A 348 -5.43 2.85 -23.37
C ARG A 348 -5.11 1.37 -23.55
N SER A 349 -5.33 0.82 -24.74
CA SER A 349 -5.06 -0.59 -25.05
C SER A 349 -3.58 -0.95 -24.91
N TRP A 350 -2.67 -0.07 -25.35
CA TRP A 350 -1.23 -0.29 -25.20
C TRP A 350 -0.79 -0.26 -23.74
N ARG A 351 -1.24 0.75 -22.98
CA ARG A 351 -0.99 0.88 -21.54
C ARG A 351 -1.55 -0.28 -20.72
N THR A 352 -2.74 -0.78 -21.06
CA THR A 352 -3.31 -1.98 -20.43
C THR A 352 -2.40 -3.19 -20.59
N ARG A 353 -1.81 -3.39 -21.78
CA ARG A 353 -0.85 -4.48 -22.02
C ARG A 353 0.40 -4.32 -21.17
N LEU A 354 1.02 -3.14 -21.21
CA LEU A 354 2.21 -2.85 -20.40
C LEU A 354 1.94 -3.01 -18.90
N MET A 355 0.77 -2.57 -18.41
CA MET A 355 0.40 -2.67 -17.00
C MET A 355 0.21 -4.14 -16.58
N SER A 356 -0.39 -4.96 -17.45
CA SER A 356 -0.52 -6.41 -17.23
C SER A 356 0.85 -7.08 -17.13
N GLU A 357 1.78 -6.73 -18.04
CA GLU A 357 3.16 -7.23 -18.02
C GLU A 357 3.93 -6.76 -16.77
N ALA A 358 3.79 -5.50 -16.39
CA ALA A 358 4.38 -4.96 -15.16
C ALA A 358 3.86 -5.71 -13.92
N ASN A 359 2.56 -5.96 -13.83
CA ASN A 359 1.96 -6.73 -12.75
C ASN A 359 2.48 -8.18 -12.71
N ARG A 360 2.65 -8.82 -13.88
CA ARG A 360 3.23 -10.17 -13.96
C ARG A 360 4.68 -10.18 -13.48
N ALA A 361 5.51 -9.29 -14.00
CA ALA A 361 6.91 -9.16 -13.65
C ALA A 361 7.10 -8.86 -12.16
N TYR A 362 6.29 -7.96 -11.60
CA TYR A 362 6.32 -7.65 -10.17
C TYR A 362 5.99 -8.85 -9.29
N ARG A 363 4.91 -9.59 -9.60
CA ARG A 363 4.54 -10.81 -8.86
C ARG A 363 5.58 -11.91 -8.98
N ALA A 364 6.37 -11.91 -10.06
CA ALA A 364 7.51 -12.81 -10.24
C ALA A 364 8.81 -12.33 -9.58
N GLY A 365 8.84 -11.11 -9.02
CA GLY A 365 10.10 -10.50 -8.56
C GLY A 365 11.10 -10.25 -9.69
N ASP A 366 10.66 -10.23 -10.94
CA ASP A 366 11.50 -10.14 -12.13
C ASP A 366 11.82 -8.68 -12.45
N ALA A 367 12.95 -8.22 -11.91
CA ALA A 367 13.45 -6.87 -12.15
C ALA A 367 13.81 -6.62 -13.62
N ALA A 368 14.30 -7.64 -14.35
CA ALA A 368 14.70 -7.51 -15.74
C ALA A 368 13.46 -7.27 -16.62
N ALA A 369 12.40 -8.05 -16.44
CA ALA A 369 11.14 -7.85 -17.14
C ALA A 369 10.49 -6.49 -16.83
N LEU A 370 10.60 -5.98 -15.59
CA LEU A 370 10.15 -4.61 -15.28
C LEU A 370 10.96 -3.55 -16.05
N HIS A 371 12.28 -3.74 -16.18
CA HIS A 371 13.11 -2.86 -17.00
C HIS A 371 12.74 -2.93 -18.49
N GLU A 372 12.41 -4.10 -19.02
CA GLU A 372 11.91 -4.26 -20.38
C GLU A 372 10.59 -3.52 -20.59
N VAL A 373 9.63 -3.62 -19.68
CA VAL A 373 8.38 -2.84 -19.74
C VAL A 373 8.66 -1.33 -19.75
N ALA A 374 9.62 -0.88 -18.92
CA ALA A 374 10.03 0.52 -18.91
C ALA A 374 10.69 0.95 -20.23
N ALA A 375 11.50 0.08 -20.85
CA ALA A 375 12.14 0.33 -22.14
C ALA A 375 11.10 0.40 -23.28
N LEU A 376 10.16 -0.55 -23.33
CA LEU A 376 9.05 -0.54 -24.30
C LEU A 376 8.22 0.74 -24.21
N TRP A 377 7.98 1.24 -22.99
CA TRP A 377 7.33 2.53 -22.80
C TRP A 377 8.15 3.71 -23.34
N GLN A 378 9.47 3.71 -23.17
CA GLN A 378 10.37 4.75 -23.68
C GLN A 378 10.49 4.75 -25.20
N GLU A 379 10.53 3.56 -25.82
CA GLU A 379 10.50 3.41 -27.27
C GLU A 379 9.23 3.99 -27.90
N GLY A 380 8.14 3.99 -27.13
CA GLY A 380 6.86 4.54 -27.55
C GLY A 380 6.07 3.59 -28.45
N ARG A 381 4.81 3.94 -28.73
CA ARG A 381 3.98 3.20 -29.69
C ARG A 381 4.49 3.47 -31.10
N ARG A 382 4.74 2.41 -31.88
CA ARG A 382 5.20 2.51 -33.29
C ARG A 382 4.26 3.34 -34.18
N ASP A 383 2.97 3.37 -33.85
CA ASP A 383 1.93 4.08 -34.61
C ASP A 383 1.59 5.47 -34.04
N ALA A 384 2.38 5.99 -33.09
CA ALA A 384 2.17 7.34 -32.55
C ALA A 384 2.71 8.41 -33.52
N PRO A 385 1.93 9.46 -33.84
CA PRO A 385 2.45 10.57 -34.64
C PRO A 385 3.62 11.24 -33.90
N ALA A 386 4.75 11.39 -34.59
CA ALA A 386 5.96 11.96 -34.02
C ALA A 386 5.72 13.41 -33.53
N GLY A 387 6.02 13.67 -32.26
CA GLY A 387 6.38 15.01 -31.79
C GLY A 387 5.26 15.94 -31.30
N LYS A 388 4.07 15.46 -30.89
CA LYS A 388 3.14 16.32 -30.15
C LYS A 388 3.06 15.92 -28.68
N VAL A 389 3.74 16.69 -27.82
CA VAL A 389 3.31 16.84 -26.42
C VAL A 389 2.00 17.62 -26.46
N THR A 390 0.89 16.92 -26.72
CA THR A 390 -0.43 17.52 -26.61
C THR A 390 -0.70 17.78 -25.14
N VAL A 391 -0.72 19.06 -24.76
CA VAL A 391 -1.34 19.48 -23.51
C VAL A 391 -2.73 18.86 -23.50
N SER A 392 -3.01 18.06 -22.47
CA SER A 392 -4.29 17.36 -22.38
C SER A 392 -5.41 18.39 -22.29
N SER A 393 -6.35 18.34 -23.24
CA SER A 393 -7.51 19.23 -23.23
C SER A 393 -8.33 19.03 -21.93
N ALA A 394 -9.02 20.07 -21.46
CA ALA A 394 -9.87 19.96 -20.26
C ALA A 394 -10.83 18.74 -20.28
N PRO A 395 -11.52 18.39 -21.38
CA PRO A 395 -12.33 17.17 -21.44
C PRO A 395 -11.53 15.88 -21.25
N THR A 396 -10.28 15.85 -21.71
CA THR A 396 -9.38 14.69 -21.53
C THR A 396 -8.92 14.58 -20.09
N LEU A 397 -8.56 15.70 -19.45
CA LEU A 397 -8.20 15.73 -18.03
C LEU A 397 -9.35 15.25 -17.15
N VAL A 398 -10.59 15.72 -17.40
CA VAL A 398 -11.79 15.25 -16.68
C VAL A 398 -11.95 13.74 -16.81
N ARG A 399 -11.85 13.18 -18.03
CA ARG A 399 -11.95 11.74 -18.26
C ARG A 399 -10.87 10.96 -17.52
N GLN A 400 -9.63 11.46 -17.50
CA GLN A 400 -8.51 10.81 -16.81
C GLN A 400 -8.69 10.83 -15.29
N VAL A 401 -9.14 11.95 -14.73
CA VAL A 401 -9.47 12.07 -13.30
C VAL A 401 -10.59 11.11 -12.92
N GLU A 402 -11.69 11.06 -13.67
CA GLU A 402 -12.79 10.12 -13.39
C GLU A 402 -12.37 8.66 -13.53
N GLY A 403 -11.56 8.33 -14.55
CA GLY A 403 -10.99 6.99 -14.70
C GLY A 403 -10.14 6.58 -13.49
N MET A 404 -9.23 7.45 -13.07
CA MET A 404 -8.39 7.22 -11.90
C MET A 404 -9.17 7.08 -10.60
N ARG A 405 -10.18 7.93 -10.36
CA ARG A 405 -11.11 7.79 -9.22
C ARG A 405 -11.79 6.43 -9.25
N GLY A 406 -12.30 6.02 -10.42
CA GLY A 406 -12.92 4.71 -10.62
C GLY A 406 -11.97 3.55 -10.31
N ARG A 407 -10.71 3.63 -10.77
CA ARG A 407 -9.71 2.58 -10.50
C ARG A 407 -9.33 2.49 -9.04
N LEU A 408 -9.13 3.62 -8.35
CA LEU A 408 -8.86 3.65 -6.92
C LEU A 408 -9.92 2.86 -6.15
N LEU A 409 -11.20 3.09 -6.45
CA LEU A 409 -12.31 2.37 -5.83
C LEU A 409 -12.36 0.88 -6.19
N ALA A 410 -12.01 0.52 -7.42
CA ALA A 410 -11.92 -0.87 -7.82
C ALA A 410 -10.85 -1.60 -6.99
N ILE A 411 -9.67 -1.01 -6.84
CA ILE A 411 -8.57 -1.57 -6.03
C ILE A 411 -8.99 -1.74 -4.57
N GLU A 412 -9.65 -0.74 -3.99
CA GLU A 412 -10.13 -0.82 -2.59
C GLU A 412 -11.11 -1.99 -2.38
N ARG A 413 -12.06 -2.19 -3.31
CA ARG A 413 -12.99 -3.33 -3.25
C ARG A 413 -12.28 -4.66 -3.44
N GLU A 414 -11.31 -4.72 -4.35
CA GLU A 414 -10.49 -5.92 -4.57
C GLU A 414 -9.70 -6.29 -3.32
N LEU A 415 -9.03 -5.32 -2.68
CA LEU A 415 -8.34 -5.51 -1.40
C LEU A 415 -9.30 -5.96 -0.29
N GLN A 416 -10.47 -5.33 -0.15
CA GLN A 416 -11.45 -5.72 0.86
C GLN A 416 -11.96 -7.15 0.64
N LYS A 417 -12.23 -7.54 -0.60
CA LYS A 417 -12.63 -8.90 -0.95
C LYS A 417 -11.53 -9.91 -0.64
N LEU A 418 -10.28 -9.57 -0.96
CA LEU A 418 -9.12 -10.42 -0.67
C LEU A 418 -8.96 -10.64 0.85
N PHE A 419 -8.97 -9.56 1.63
CA PHE A 419 -8.80 -9.61 3.09
C PHE A 419 -9.97 -10.24 3.83
N GLY A 420 -11.18 -10.14 3.29
CA GLY A 420 -12.37 -10.81 3.83
C GLY A 420 -12.52 -12.28 3.43
N SER A 421 -11.56 -12.85 2.71
CA SER A 421 -11.63 -14.26 2.29
C SER A 421 -11.18 -15.21 3.41
N ARG A 422 -11.83 -16.38 3.53
CA ARG A 422 -11.42 -17.45 4.48
C ARG A 422 -9.97 -17.90 4.27
N LEU A 423 -9.50 -17.86 3.04
CA LEU A 423 -8.13 -18.20 2.69
C LEU A 423 -7.14 -17.18 3.27
N TYR A 424 -7.51 -15.90 3.27
CA TYR A 424 -6.74 -14.85 3.92
C TYR A 424 -6.77 -14.97 5.45
N GLU A 425 -7.90 -15.33 6.06
CA GLU A 425 -7.97 -15.64 7.50
C GLU A 425 -7.00 -16.77 7.88
N LEU A 426 -6.96 -17.84 7.07
CA LEU A 426 -6.02 -18.95 7.26
C LEU A 426 -4.56 -18.51 7.04
N PHE A 427 -4.29 -17.66 6.06
CA PHE A 427 -2.97 -17.07 5.83
C PHE A 427 -2.47 -16.31 7.07
N ILE A 428 -3.32 -15.48 7.67
CA ILE A 428 -2.99 -14.75 8.90
C ILE A 428 -2.74 -15.69 10.07
N ALA A 429 -3.58 -16.71 10.26
CA ALA A 429 -3.40 -17.72 11.30
C ALA A 429 -2.08 -18.49 11.13
N ALA A 430 -1.73 -18.89 9.91
CA ALA A 430 -0.48 -19.58 9.61
C ALA A 430 0.74 -18.68 9.86
N ARG A 431 0.66 -17.38 9.51
CA ARG A 431 1.72 -16.40 9.80
C ARG A 431 1.90 -16.20 11.31
N GLN A 432 0.83 -16.18 12.08
CA GLN A 432 0.88 -16.09 13.54
C GLN A 432 1.52 -17.34 14.17
N ALA A 433 1.14 -18.54 13.72
CA ALA A 433 1.78 -19.79 14.15
C ALA A 433 3.28 -19.80 13.83
N ARG A 434 3.69 -19.35 12.63
CA ARG A 434 5.10 -19.27 12.24
C ARG A 434 5.94 -18.41 13.17
N ARG A 435 5.38 -17.29 13.66
CA ARG A 435 6.03 -16.43 14.66
C ARG A 435 6.22 -17.12 16.01
N GLN A 436 5.40 -18.11 16.32
CA GLN A 436 5.52 -18.94 17.52
C GLN A 436 6.40 -20.19 17.27
N GLY A 437 7.10 -20.26 16.13
CA GLY A 437 7.92 -21.41 15.75
C GLY A 437 7.13 -22.64 15.28
N ARG A 438 5.84 -22.47 14.96
CA ARG A 438 4.94 -23.56 14.55
C ARG A 438 4.61 -23.48 13.06
N ASP A 439 4.42 -24.62 12.42
CA ASP A 439 3.94 -24.70 11.03
C ASP A 439 2.51 -25.23 11.01
N LEU A 440 1.54 -24.30 10.99
CA LEU A 440 0.12 -24.64 11.00
C LEU A 440 -0.29 -25.54 9.84
N LEU A 441 0.26 -25.32 8.64
CA LEU A 441 -0.09 -26.13 7.47
C LEU A 441 0.46 -27.54 7.58
N ALA A 442 1.66 -27.70 8.12
CA ALA A 442 2.23 -29.03 8.41
C ALA A 442 1.40 -29.76 9.49
N GLU A 443 1.02 -29.09 10.57
CA GLU A 443 0.17 -29.68 11.61
C GLU A 443 -1.21 -30.11 11.07
N MET A 444 -1.80 -29.34 10.15
CA MET A 444 -3.03 -29.72 9.46
C MET A 444 -2.83 -30.94 8.57
N ALA A 445 -1.74 -30.98 7.81
CA ALA A 445 -1.38 -32.10 6.95
C ALA A 445 -1.18 -33.40 7.77
N GLU A 446 -0.45 -33.35 8.89
CA GLU A 446 -0.24 -34.51 9.78
C GLU A 446 -1.56 -35.07 10.33
N LYS A 447 -2.50 -34.20 10.73
CA LYS A 447 -3.83 -34.63 11.18
C LYS A 447 -4.63 -35.33 10.07
N LEU A 448 -4.58 -34.77 8.86
CA LEU A 448 -5.23 -35.39 7.70
C LEU A 448 -4.59 -36.73 7.36
N GLU A 449 -3.26 -36.85 7.36
CA GLU A 449 -2.55 -38.11 7.13
C GLU A 449 -2.93 -39.18 8.15
N GLY A 450 -3.04 -38.83 9.43
CA GLY A 450 -3.52 -39.74 10.47
C GLY A 450 -4.92 -40.27 10.16
N THR A 451 -5.82 -39.39 9.69
CA THR A 451 -7.21 -39.75 9.34
C THR A 451 -7.27 -40.60 8.08
N ILE A 452 -6.52 -40.22 7.03
CA ILE A 452 -6.39 -40.97 5.78
C ILE A 452 -5.90 -42.39 6.09
N LYS A 453 -4.83 -42.53 6.89
CA LYS A 453 -4.29 -43.84 7.28
C LYS A 453 -5.32 -44.72 8.02
N GLN A 454 -6.08 -44.13 8.94
CA GLN A 454 -7.13 -44.86 9.67
C GLN A 454 -8.25 -45.34 8.72
N LEU A 455 -8.74 -44.46 7.85
CA LEU A 455 -9.81 -44.81 6.91
C LEU A 455 -9.34 -45.79 5.83
N SER A 456 -8.10 -45.66 5.35
CA SER A 456 -7.52 -46.63 4.41
C SER A 456 -7.40 -48.02 5.04
N GLN A 457 -7.05 -48.12 6.32
CA GLN A 457 -7.02 -49.40 7.04
C GLN A 457 -8.42 -49.99 7.20
N GLN A 458 -9.44 -49.17 7.45
CA GLN A 458 -10.83 -49.63 7.50
C GLN A 458 -11.31 -50.12 6.13
N LEU A 459 -10.99 -49.39 5.06
CA LEU A 459 -11.36 -49.76 3.69
C LEU A 459 -10.75 -51.12 3.32
N ALA A 460 -9.46 -51.33 3.67
CA ALA A 460 -8.76 -52.59 3.43
C ALA A 460 -9.23 -53.76 4.33
N ALA A 461 -9.88 -53.46 5.47
CA ALA A 461 -10.47 -54.48 6.34
C ALA A 461 -11.88 -54.90 5.92
N ASN A 462 -12.54 -54.08 5.09
CA ASN A 462 -13.88 -54.32 4.55
C ASN A 462 -13.87 -54.92 3.13
N ASP A 463 -12.74 -54.87 2.42
CA ASP A 463 -12.45 -55.66 1.21
C ASP A 463 -12.14 -57.12 1.58
#